data_AF-A0A964HFK9-F1
#
_entry.id   AF-A0A964HFK9-F1
#
_cell.length_a   1.000
_cell.length_b   1.000
_cell.length_c   1.000
_cell.angle_alpha   90.00
_cell.angle_beta   90.00
_cell.angle_gamma   90.00
#
_symmetry.space_group_name_H-M   'P 1'
#
loop_
_entity.id
_entity.type
_entity.pdbx_description
1 polymer ?
#
loop_
_entity_poly.entity_id
_entity_poly.type
_entity_poly.pdbx_seq_one_letter_code
_entity_poly.pdbx_strand_id
1 'polypeptide(L)' 'MQTDKSETLPQTHDAQDRVIWRRDLQAQMRVSGETMRRWLKAKKLPAPDVAMSLKTMGWKTSTLRAAGINLA' A
#
# COMPACT_ATOMS: atom_id res chain seq x y z
N MET A 1 -5.16 45.74 -4.03
CA MET A 1 -6.06 44.60 -3.79
C MET A 1 -5.70 43.50 -4.77
N GLN A 2 -5.11 42.40 -4.30
CA GLN A 2 -5.04 41.15 -5.06
C GLN A 2 -4.84 40.02 -4.06
N THR A 3 -5.95 39.37 -3.74
CA THR A 3 -6.00 38.10 -3.02
C THR A 3 -5.72 37.01 -4.06
N ASP A 4 -4.46 36.62 -4.22
CA ASP A 4 -4.15 35.38 -4.91
C ASP A 4 -4.49 34.22 -3.97
N LYS A 5 -5.62 33.61 -4.28
CA LYS A 5 -6.19 32.47 -3.59
C LYS A 5 -5.39 31.25 -4.04
N SER A 6 -4.25 31.00 -3.41
CA SER A 6 -3.52 29.76 -3.61
C SER A 6 -4.40 28.60 -3.14
N GLU A 7 -5.12 28.00 -4.08
CA GLU A 7 -5.93 26.80 -3.93
C GLU A 7 -5.04 25.65 -3.44
N THR A 8 -4.98 25.46 -2.14
CA THR A 8 -4.60 24.16 -1.57
C THR A 8 -5.73 23.20 -1.88
N LEU A 9 -5.65 22.54 -3.04
CA LEU A 9 -6.47 21.37 -3.33
C LEU A 9 -6.04 20.26 -2.37
N PRO A 10 -6.88 19.81 -1.40
CA PRO A 10 -6.60 18.56 -0.73
C PRO A 10 -6.73 17.46 -1.80
N GLN A 11 -5.61 16.83 -2.16
CA GLN A 11 -5.63 15.66 -3.02
C GLN A 11 -6.21 14.48 -2.24
N THR A 12 -7.53 14.44 -2.09
CA THR A 12 -8.25 13.31 -1.51
C THR A 12 -8.47 12.26 -2.60
N HIS A 13 -7.40 11.60 -3.03
CA HIS A 13 -7.51 10.39 -3.85
C HIS A 13 -7.88 9.20 -2.95
N ASP A 14 -9.17 9.04 -2.63
CA ASP A 14 -9.64 7.86 -1.87
C ASP A 14 -11.00 7.33 -2.36
N ALA A 15 -11.14 7.16 -3.67
CA ALA A 15 -12.35 6.56 -4.27
C ALA A 15 -12.11 5.21 -4.94
N GLN A 16 -10.86 4.74 -5.02
CA GLN A 16 -10.55 3.42 -5.55
C GLN A 16 -9.50 2.77 -4.66
N ASP A 17 -9.90 1.75 -3.89
CA ASP A 17 -9.00 0.85 -3.17
C ASP A 17 -8.00 0.24 -4.17
N ARG A 18 -6.84 0.88 -4.32
CA ARG A 18 -5.82 0.39 -5.24
C ARG A 18 -5.23 -0.87 -4.65
N VAL A 19 -5.19 -1.92 -5.46
CA VAL A 19 -4.49 -3.15 -5.09
C VAL A 19 -3.01 -2.97 -5.40
N ILE A 20 -2.19 -3.03 -4.37
CA ILE A 20 -0.75 -2.99 -4.45
C ILE A 20 -0.25 -4.43 -4.47
N TRP A 21 0.37 -4.81 -5.57
CA TRP A 21 0.91 -6.14 -5.76
C TRP A 21 2.18 -6.34 -4.94
N ARG A 22 2.50 -7.59 -4.64
CA ARG A 22 3.69 -7.99 -3.89
C ARG A 22 4.96 -7.39 -4.46
N ARG A 23 5.10 -7.36 -5.79
CA ARG A 23 6.29 -6.85 -6.47
C ARG A 23 6.45 -5.34 -6.24
N ASP A 24 5.36 -4.59 -6.36
CA ASP A 24 5.33 -3.15 -6.08
C ASP A 24 5.56 -2.85 -4.61
N LEU A 25 4.86 -3.57 -3.71
CA LEU A 25 5.05 -3.44 -2.26
C LEU A 25 6.50 -3.72 -1.86
N GLN A 26 7.09 -4.77 -2.45
CA GLN A 26 8.49 -5.13 -2.24
C GLN A 26 9.43 -4.02 -2.71
N ALA A 27 9.18 -3.42 -3.88
CA ALA A 27 9.98 -2.33 -4.42
C ALA A 27 9.86 -1.04 -3.58
N GLN A 28 8.64 -0.66 -3.18
CA GLN A 28 8.39 0.51 -2.35
C GLN A 28 9.04 0.39 -0.97
N MET A 29 8.91 -0.78 -0.33
CA MET A 29 9.50 -1.02 0.98
C MET A 29 11.00 -1.37 0.91
N ARG A 30 11.56 -1.53 -0.30
CA ARG A 30 12.96 -1.95 -0.56
C ARG A 30 13.37 -3.20 0.21
N VAL A 31 12.44 -4.15 0.31
CA VAL A 31 12.67 -5.43 1.02
C VAL A 31 12.90 -6.58 0.03
N SER A 32 13.44 -7.69 0.51
CA SER A 32 13.54 -8.90 -0.29
C SER A 32 12.23 -9.71 -0.24
N GLY A 33 12.05 -10.61 -1.20
CA GLY A 33 10.94 -11.55 -1.19
C GLY A 33 10.94 -12.46 0.06
N GLU A 34 12.12 -12.73 0.63
CA GLU A 34 12.26 -13.47 1.88
C GLU A 34 11.75 -12.65 3.07
N THR A 35 12.08 -11.37 3.15
CA THR A 35 11.57 -10.47 4.21
C THR A 35 10.05 -10.44 4.21
N MET A 36 9.44 -10.31 3.03
CA MET A 36 7.98 -10.38 2.86
C MET A 36 7.41 -11.72 3.37
N ARG A 37 8.06 -12.84 3.05
CA ARG A 37 7.64 -14.17 3.54
C ARG A 37 7.75 -14.27 5.06
N ARG A 38 8.83 -13.76 5.66
CA ARG A 38 9.02 -13.72 7.12
C ARG A 38 7.95 -12.85 7.78
N TRP A 39 7.61 -11.71 7.21
CA TRP A 39 6.57 -10.83 7.75
C TRP A 39 5.18 -11.45 7.68
N LEU A 40 4.85 -12.13 6.58
CA LEU A 40 3.61 -12.91 6.47
C LEU A 40 3.55 -14.03 7.51
N LYS A 41 4.63 -14.79 7.69
CA LYS A 41 4.71 -15.85 8.70
C LYS A 41 4.65 -15.29 10.14
N ALA A 42 5.26 -14.14 10.35
CA ALA A 42 5.28 -13.43 11.64
C ALA A 42 4.03 -12.56 11.89
N LYS A 43 3.03 -12.60 10.98
CA LYS A 43 1.81 -11.77 11.05
C LYS A 43 2.08 -10.26 11.19
N LYS A 44 3.23 -9.79 10.70
CA LYS A 44 3.59 -8.37 10.63
C LYS A 44 3.03 -7.67 9.40
N LEU A 45 2.69 -8.43 8.37
CA LEU A 45 2.00 -7.96 7.17
C LEU A 45 0.56 -8.48 7.21
N PRO A 46 -0.45 -7.68 6.84
CA PRO A 46 -1.83 -8.16 6.76
C PRO A 46 -1.97 -9.28 5.72
N ALA A 47 -3.09 -10.00 5.80
CA ALA A 47 -3.43 -10.99 4.79
C ALA A 47 -3.61 -10.31 3.41
N PRO A 48 -3.15 -10.94 2.32
CA PRO A 48 -3.39 -10.41 0.98
C PRO A 48 -4.89 -10.45 0.65
N ASP A 49 -5.43 -9.32 0.20
CA ASP A 49 -6.80 -9.21 -0.30
C ASP A 49 -7.00 -10.02 -1.59
N VAL A 50 -5.97 -10.07 -2.43
CA VAL A 50 -5.97 -10.80 -3.70
C VAL A 50 -4.87 -11.84 -3.64
N ALA A 51 -5.23 -13.12 -3.62
CA ALA A 51 -4.27 -14.23 -3.59
C ALA A 51 -4.54 -15.18 -4.76
N MET A 52 -4.01 -14.86 -5.94
CA MET A 52 -4.08 -15.76 -7.09
C MET A 52 -2.98 -16.83 -7.02
N SER A 53 -1.81 -16.50 -6.48
CA SER A 53 -0.66 -17.41 -6.34
C SER A 53 0.37 -16.81 -5.38
N LEU A 54 1.35 -17.61 -4.92
CA LEU A 54 2.42 -17.14 -4.01
C LEU A 54 3.23 -15.94 -4.57
N LYS A 55 3.31 -15.78 -5.89
CA LYS A 55 3.95 -14.62 -6.55
C LYS A 55 2.96 -13.48 -6.82
N THR A 56 1.69 -13.82 -7.07
CA THR A 56 0.61 -12.91 -7.43
C THR A 56 -0.31 -12.71 -6.23
N MET A 57 0.24 -12.01 -5.23
CA MET A 57 -0.50 -11.55 -4.06
C MET A 57 -0.61 -10.03 -4.13
N GLY A 58 -1.76 -9.50 -3.74
CA GLY A 58 -2.03 -8.07 -3.70
C GLY A 58 -2.76 -7.70 -2.42
N TRP A 59 -2.51 -6.47 -1.95
CA TRP A 59 -3.13 -5.90 -0.78
C TRP A 59 -3.82 -4.60 -1.18
N LYS A 60 -5.00 -4.34 -0.64
CA LYS A 60 -5.61 -3.03 -0.80
C LYS A 60 -4.84 -1.99 -0.01
N THR A 61 -4.81 -0.77 -0.53
CA THR A 61 -4.28 0.40 0.18
C THR A 61 -4.94 0.57 1.54
N SER A 62 -6.25 0.36 1.66
CA SER A 62 -6.96 0.45 2.95
C SER A 62 -6.50 -0.62 3.95
N THR A 63 -6.30 -1.86 3.51
CA THR A 63 -5.79 -2.96 4.35
C THR A 63 -4.38 -2.66 4.85
N LEU A 64 -3.52 -2.12 4.00
CA LEU A 64 -2.16 -1.73 4.38
C LEU A 64 -2.17 -0.56 5.35
N ARG A 65 -2.98 0.48 5.10
CA ARG A 65 -3.15 1.61 6.03
C ARG A 65 -3.70 1.18 7.38
N ALA A 66 -4.67 0.26 7.41
CA ALA A 66 -5.20 -0.31 8.65
C ALA A 66 -4.14 -1.09 9.44
N ALA A 67 -3.16 -1.68 8.74
CA ALA A 67 -1.99 -2.31 9.35
C ALA A 67 -0.87 -1.32 9.72
N GLY A 68 -1.08 -0.01 9.54
CA GLY A 68 -0.07 1.02 9.79
C GLY A 68 0.99 1.16 8.70
N ILE A 69 0.79 0.54 7.54
CA ILE A 69 1.69 0.62 6.38
C ILE A 69 1.15 1.70 5.45
N ASN A 70 1.66 2.92 5.61
CA ASN A 70 1.29 4.03 4.73
C ASN A 70 2.29 4.10 3.58
N LEU A 71 1.80 3.88 2.37
CA LEU A 71 2.58 3.96 1.15
C LEU A 71 2.37 5.36 0.57
N ALA A 72 3.48 6.08 0.40
CA ALA A 72 3.51 7.47 -0.04
C ALA A 72 3.09 7.64 -1.50
#